data_AF-J0QW15-F1
#
_entry.id   AF-J0QW15-F1
#
_cell.length_a   1.000
_cell.length_b   1.000
_cell.length_c   1.000
_cell.angle_alpha   90.00
_cell.angle_beta   90.00
_cell.angle_gamma   90.00
#
_symmetry.space_group_name_H-M   'P 1'
#
loop_
_entity.id
_entity.type
_entity.pdbx_description
1 polymer ?
#
loop_
_entity_poly.entity_id
_entity_poly.type
_entity_poly.pdbx_seq_one_letter_code
_entity_poly.pdbx_strand_id
1 'polypeptide(L)'
;MAVVENHLDLKANQNFLTLQSQLEKTENRISVARRDYIEAVRVYNTALKTMPTMIWAKLWFHDAKPMQIFIIDTQQKPKVNFN
;
A
#
# COMPACT_ATOMS: atom_id res chain seq x y z
N MET A 1 -22.69 41.21 -6.47
CA MET A 1 -21.58 40.52 -5.79
C MET A 1 -21.93 39.08 -5.35
N ALA A 2 -23.20 38.69 -5.22
CA ALA A 2 -23.61 37.33 -4.81
C ALA A 2 -23.45 36.19 -5.85
N VAL A 3 -23.13 36.49 -7.11
CA VAL A 3 -22.93 35.44 -8.15
C VAL A 3 -21.51 34.86 -8.08
N VAL A 4 -20.52 35.65 -7.67
CA VAL A 4 -19.12 35.22 -7.57
C VAL A 4 -18.90 34.30 -6.37
N GLU A 5 -19.56 34.57 -5.24
CA GLU A 5 -19.49 33.73 -4.02
C GLU A 5 -20.11 32.35 -4.26
N ASN A 6 -21.30 32.27 -4.87
CA ASN A 6 -21.92 30.99 -5.23
C ASN A 6 -21.07 30.18 -6.22
N HIS A 7 -20.40 30.83 -7.17
CA HIS A 7 -19.47 30.16 -8.09
C HIS A 7 -18.18 29.70 -7.40
N LEU A 8 -17.67 30.44 -6.42
CA LEU A 8 -16.51 30.02 -5.64
C LEU A 8 -16.85 28.82 -4.74
N ASP A 9 -18.03 28.82 -4.13
CA ASP A 9 -18.54 27.75 -3.28
C ASP A 9 -18.81 26.48 -4.10
N LEU A 10 -19.49 26.60 -5.26
CA LEU A 10 -19.68 25.51 -6.21
C LEU A 10 -18.34 24.96 -6.75
N LYS A 11 -17.38 25.82 -7.04
CA LYS A 11 -16.05 25.41 -7.53
C LYS A 11 -15.22 24.76 -6.43
N ALA A 12 -15.28 25.26 -5.19
CA ALA A 12 -14.63 24.66 -4.03
C ALA A 12 -15.23 23.29 -3.69
N ASN A 13 -16.56 23.15 -3.74
CA ASN A 13 -17.26 21.89 -3.52
C ASN A 13 -16.92 20.87 -4.62
N GLN A 14 -16.92 21.29 -5.89
CA GLN A 14 -16.49 20.42 -7.00
C GLN A 14 -15.02 20.00 -6.89
N ASN A 15 -14.13 20.91 -6.46
CA ASN A 15 -12.72 20.58 -6.20
C ASN A 15 -12.58 19.60 -5.03
N PHE A 16 -13.35 19.76 -3.96
CA PHE A 16 -13.34 18.85 -2.81
C PHE A 16 -13.84 17.45 -3.18
N LEU A 17 -14.94 17.34 -3.93
CA LEU A 17 -15.44 16.07 -4.47
C LEU A 17 -14.42 15.41 -5.41
N THR A 18 -13.73 16.21 -6.23
CA THR A 18 -12.68 15.71 -7.11
C THR A 18 -11.49 15.16 -6.32
N LEU A 19 -11.05 15.88 -5.28
CA LEU A 19 -9.98 15.44 -4.39
C LEU A 19 -10.38 14.17 -3.63
N GLN A 20 -11.61 14.09 -3.13
CA GLN A 20 -12.12 12.89 -2.46
C GLN A 20 -12.10 11.68 -3.40
N SER A 21 -12.56 11.83 -4.64
CA SER A 21 -12.49 10.76 -5.65
C SER A 21 -11.05 10.37 -6.01
N GLN A 22 -10.13 11.34 -6.07
CA GLN A 22 -8.71 11.07 -6.29
C GLN A 22 -8.06 10.34 -5.11
N LEU A 23 -8.42 10.71 -3.88
CA LEU A 23 -7.97 10.02 -2.67
C LEU A 23 -8.46 8.57 -2.65
N GLU A 24 -9.74 8.34 -2.92
CA GLU A 24 -10.31 6.99 -3.02
C GLU A 24 -9.60 6.15 -4.10
N LYS A 25 -9.38 6.73 -5.28
CA LYS A 25 -8.60 6.07 -6.35
C LYS A 25 -7.17 5.75 -5.91
N THR A 26 -6.54 6.67 -5.18
CA THR A 26 -5.18 6.48 -4.67
C THR A 26 -5.13 5.41 -3.60
N GLU A 27 -6.09 5.39 -2.69
CA GLU A 27 -6.22 4.38 -1.63
C GLU A 27 -6.47 2.99 -2.21
N ASN A 28 -7.33 2.89 -3.23
CA ASN A 28 -7.52 1.63 -3.96
C ASN A 28 -6.21 1.17 -4.63
N ARG A 29 -5.46 2.07 -5.29
CA ARG A 29 -4.14 1.73 -5.87
C ARG A 29 -3.13 1.27 -4.82
N ILE A 30 -3.10 1.91 -3.66
CA ILE A 30 -2.24 1.50 -2.54
C ILE A 30 -2.63 0.11 -2.04
N SER A 31 -3.93 -0.15 -1.92
CA SER A 31 -4.45 -1.46 -1.50
C SER A 31 -4.06 -2.57 -2.48
N VAL A 32 -4.22 -2.33 -3.79
CA VAL A 32 -3.80 -3.26 -4.84
C VAL A 32 -2.29 -3.49 -4.81
N ALA A 33 -1.49 -2.42 -4.81
CA ALA A 33 -0.03 -2.54 -4.77
C ALA A 33 0.46 -3.29 -3.52
N ARG A 34 -0.17 -3.08 -2.37
CA ARG A 34 0.11 -3.84 -1.14
C ARG A 34 -0.19 -5.33 -1.32
N ARG A 35 -1.35 -5.66 -1.89
CA ARG A 35 -1.75 -7.04 -2.14
C ARG A 35 -0.76 -7.73 -3.09
N ASP A 36 -0.41 -7.07 -4.18
CA ASP A 36 0.51 -7.59 -5.20
C ASP A 36 1.90 -7.81 -4.60
N TYR A 37 2.39 -6.90 -3.75
CA TYR A 37 3.64 -7.11 -3.01
C TYR A 37 3.57 -8.34 -2.09
N ILE A 38 2.50 -8.46 -1.29
CA ILE A 38 2.33 -9.60 -0.37
C ILE A 38 2.28 -10.92 -1.13
N GLU A 39 1.62 -10.94 -2.28
CA GLU A 39 1.54 -12.12 -3.15
C GLU A 39 2.91 -12.47 -3.74
N ALA A 40 3.64 -11.49 -4.26
CA ALA A 40 5.00 -11.71 -4.77
C ALA A 40 5.95 -12.25 -3.69
N VAL A 41 5.91 -11.68 -2.49
CA VAL A 41 6.67 -12.15 -1.33
C VAL A 41 6.26 -13.58 -0.94
N ARG A 42 4.98 -13.90 -0.97
CA ARG A 42 4.48 -15.25 -0.69
C ARG A 42 5.01 -16.25 -1.72
N VAL A 43 4.91 -15.93 -3.02
CA VAL A 43 5.41 -16.80 -4.10
C VAL A 43 6.91 -17.03 -3.94
N TYR A 44 7.69 -15.97 -3.69
CA TYR A 44 9.13 -16.06 -3.45
C TYR A 44 9.46 -16.94 -2.23
N ASN A 45 8.80 -16.69 -1.09
CA ASN A 45 9.03 -17.44 0.14
C ASN A 45 8.63 -18.91 0.02
N THR A 46 7.57 -19.21 -0.72
CA THR A 46 7.15 -20.58 -1.02
C THR A 46 8.16 -21.25 -1.96
N ALA A 47 8.60 -20.56 -3.03
CA ALA A 47 9.60 -21.07 -3.96
C ALA A 47 10.92 -21.41 -3.25
N LEU A 48 11.35 -20.62 -2.27
CA LEU A 48 12.52 -20.93 -1.44
C LEU A 48 12.38 -22.23 -0.62
N LYS A 49 11.15 -22.68 -0.35
CA LYS A 49 10.86 -23.85 0.51
C LYS A 49 10.39 -25.09 -0.26
N THR A 50 10.04 -24.95 -1.54
CA THR A 50 9.51 -26.05 -2.37
C THR A 50 10.61 -26.68 -3.23
N MET A 51 10.59 -28.02 -3.36
CA MET A 51 11.47 -28.76 -4.27
C MET A 51 11.01 -28.58 -5.73
N PRO A 52 11.91 -28.48 -6.73
CA PRO A 52 13.37 -28.54 -6.67
C PRO A 52 14.04 -27.19 -6.37
N THR A 53 13.28 -26.11 -6.36
CA THR A 53 13.78 -24.73 -6.26
C THR A 53 14.56 -24.48 -4.97
N MET A 54 14.20 -25.12 -3.86
CA MET A 54 14.96 -25.05 -2.60
C MET A 54 16.39 -25.59 -2.73
N ILE A 55 16.62 -26.64 -3.53
CA ILE A 55 17.96 -27.21 -3.76
C ILE A 55 18.82 -26.20 -4.54
N TRP A 56 18.26 -25.65 -5.62
CA TRP A 56 18.93 -24.62 -6.41
C TRP A 56 19.19 -23.35 -5.60
N ALA A 57 18.22 -22.93 -4.78
CA ALA A 57 18.39 -21.80 -3.87
C ALA A 57 19.51 -22.06 -2.86
N LYS A 58 19.57 -23.24 -2.23
CA LYS A 58 20.63 -23.57 -1.28
C LYS A 58 22.01 -23.70 -1.91
N LEU A 59 22.09 -24.16 -3.17
CA LEU A 59 23.34 -24.40 -3.88
C LEU A 59 23.93 -23.14 -4.53
N TRP A 60 23.08 -22.28 -5.11
CA TRP A 60 23.51 -21.09 -5.87
C TRP A 60 23.17 -19.76 -5.20
N PHE A 61 22.14 -19.75 -4.34
CA PHE A 61 21.62 -18.55 -3.67
C PHE A 61 21.59 -18.76 -2.15
N HIS A 62 22.69 -19.25 -1.58
CA HIS A 62 22.77 -19.65 -0.17
C HIS A 62 22.42 -18.53 0.84
N ASP A 63 22.55 -17.27 0.43
CA ASP A 63 22.21 -16.09 1.22
C ASP A 63 20.75 -15.63 1.06
N ALA A 64 19.93 -16.33 0.25
CA ALA A 64 18.54 -15.97 0.01
C ALA A 64 17.68 -16.16 1.26
N LYS A 65 17.33 -15.06 1.91
CA LYS A 65 16.46 -15.01 3.09
C LYS A 65 15.00 -14.80 2.69
N PRO A 66 14.03 -15.30 3.48
CA PRO A 66 12.62 -15.01 3.25
C PRO A 66 12.35 -13.51 3.38
N MET A 67 11.59 -12.96 2.43
CA MET A 67 11.18 -11.56 2.46
C MET A 67 10.06 -11.35 3.49
N GLN A 68 10.06 -10.20 4.15
CA GLN A 68 9.03 -9.83 5.12
C GLN A 68 7.78 -9.32 4.40
N ILE A 69 6.61 -9.78 4.85
CA ILE A 69 5.33 -9.24 4.44
C ILE A 69 5.06 -7.92 5.19
N PHE A 70 4.31 -7.01 4.57
CA PHE A 70 3.78 -5.85 5.28
C PHE A 70 2.75 -6.31 6.30
N ILE A 71 3.18 -6.44 7.56
CA ILE A 71 2.30 -6.60 8.71
C ILE A 71 1.96 -5.19 9.19
N ILE A 72 0.67 -4.82 9.11
CA ILE A 72 0.19 -3.67 9.87
C ILE A 72 0.22 -4.06 11.34
N ASP A 73 1.30 -3.72 12.02
CA ASP A 73 1.36 -3.86 13.47
C ASP A 73 0.33 -2.88 14.04
N THR A 74 -0.85 -3.38 14.41
CA THR A 74 -1.94 -2.56 14.96
C THR A 74 -1.56 -1.90 16.28
N GLN A 75 -0.35 -2.15 16.78
CA GLN A 75 0.23 -1.63 18.01
C GLN A 75 1.11 -0.37 17.83
N GLN A 76 1.43 0.06 16.60
CA GLN A 76 2.15 1.32 16.37
C GLN A 76 1.26 2.39 15.72
N LYS A 77 0.15 2.73 16.39
CA LYS A 77 -0.39 4.09 16.24
C LYS A 77 0.55 5.00 17.03
N PRO A 78 1.30 5.92 16.40
CA PRO A 78 2.08 6.89 17.16
C PRO A 78 1.11 7.61 18.10
N LYS A 79 1.33 7.50 19.41
CA LYS A 79 0.58 8.29 20.40
C LYS A 79 0.94 9.75 20.12
N VAL A 80 0.05 10.46 19.45
CA VAL A 80 0.22 11.88 19.18
C VAL A 80 0.00 12.59 20.50
N ASN A 81 1.09 12.82 21.23
CA ASN A 81 1.10 13.67 22.40
C ASN A 81 1.14 15.10 21.90
N PHE A 82 -0.03 15.75 21.91
CA PHE A 82 -0.09 17.20 21.87
C PHE A 82 0.18 17.69 23.28
N ASN A 83 1.43 18.05 23.57
CA ASN A 83 1.80 18.75 24.78
C ASN A 83 2.15 20.20 24.44
#